data_AF-A0A2H9T103-F1
#
_entry.id   AF-A0A2H9T103-F1
#
_cell.length_a   1.000
_cell.length_b   1.000
_cell.length_c   1.000
_cell.angle_alpha   90.00
_cell.angle_beta   90.00
_cell.angle_gamma   90.00
#
_symmetry.space_group_name_H-M   'P 1'
#
loop_
_entity.id
_entity.type
_entity.pdbx_description
1 polymer ?
#
loop_
_entity_poly.entity_id
_entity_poly.type
_entity_poly.pdbx_seq_one_letter_code
_entity_poly.pdbx_strand_id
1 'polypeptide(L)'
;MKKDQKNLTVFSLLKKMTGKRNIEINNTQHDFGILVESINGFKNGKDNKYWQYWVNGKIGDVSADRKIIKPTDKVEWKFEVPPELRR
;
A
#
# COMPACT_ATOMS: atom_id res chain seq x y z
N MET A 1 24.96 16.54 4.47
CA MET A 1 23.50 16.38 4.30
C MET A 1 23.12 14.96 4.70
N LYS A 2 22.24 14.80 5.70
CA LYS A 2 21.90 13.50 6.32
C LYS A 2 21.10 12.66 5.32
N LYS A 3 21.56 11.44 5.01
CA LYS A 3 20.75 10.44 4.31
C LYS A 3 19.59 10.10 5.24
N ASP A 4 18.37 10.46 4.87
CA ASP A 4 17.16 10.03 5.55
C ASP A 4 17.22 8.51 5.75
N GLN A 5 17.35 8.09 7.00
CA GLN A 5 17.21 6.70 7.39
C GLN A 5 15.71 6.38 7.33
N LYS A 6 15.17 6.31 6.09
CA LYS A 6 13.76 6.03 5.84
C LYS A 6 13.48 4.62 6.33
N ASN A 7 12.74 4.53 7.43
CA ASN A 7 12.19 3.27 7.92
C ASN A 7 11.51 2.51 6.76
N LEU A 8 11.68 1.19 6.73
CA LEU A 8 10.98 0.35 5.75
C LEU A 8 9.48 0.37 6.13
N THR A 9 8.65 0.87 5.22
CA THR A 9 7.21 0.95 5.39
C THR A 9 6.53 0.15 4.29
N VAL A 10 5.26 -0.17 4.48
CA VAL A 10 4.46 -0.88 3.47
C VAL A 10 4.51 -0.13 2.12
N PHE A 11 4.37 1.20 2.13
CA PHE A 11 4.39 2.00 0.91
C PHE A 11 5.79 2.13 0.29
N SER A 12 6.84 2.26 1.10
CA SER A 12 8.21 2.31 0.55
C SER A 12 8.62 0.96 -0.05
N LEU A 13 8.17 -0.16 0.53
CA LEU A 13 8.33 -1.48 -0.05
C LEU A 13 7.56 -1.61 -1.38
N LEU A 14 6.29 -1.19 -1.42
CA LEU A 14 5.49 -1.20 -2.65
C LEU A 14 6.21 -0.44 -3.77
N LYS A 15 6.59 0.81 -3.55
CA LYS A 15 7.30 1.65 -4.54
C LYS A 15 8.61 1.02 -5.01
N LYS A 16 9.38 0.42 -4.09
CA LYS A 16 10.64 -0.27 -4.44
C LYS A 16 10.39 -1.48 -5.34
N MET A 17 9.35 -2.26 -5.07
CA MET A 17 9.07 -3.48 -5.82
C MET A 17 8.44 -3.21 -7.19
N THR A 18 7.57 -2.22 -7.30
CA THR A 18 6.97 -1.84 -8.58
C THR A 18 7.94 -1.10 -9.49
N GLY A 19 8.79 -0.22 -8.94
CA GLY A 19 9.83 0.45 -9.71
C GLY A 19 10.81 -0.51 -10.38
N LYS A 20 11.15 -1.63 -9.71
CA LYS A 20 11.98 -2.71 -10.29
C LYS A 20 11.31 -3.48 -11.43
N ARG A 21 9.98 -3.41 -11.53
CA ARG A 21 9.17 -4.19 -12.48
C ARG A 21 8.45 -3.30 -13.50
N ASN A 22 8.75 -2.00 -13.51
CA ASN A 22 8.07 -1.00 -14.33
C ASN A 22 6.53 -1.04 -14.17
N ILE A 23 6.05 -1.28 -12.95
CA ILE A 23 4.62 -1.25 -12.63
C ILE A 23 4.27 0.16 -12.16
N GLU A 24 3.31 0.80 -12.82
CA GLU A 24 2.84 2.14 -12.45
C GLU A 24 2.04 2.10 -11.13
N ILE A 25 2.23 3.13 -10.30
CA ILE A 25 1.41 3.38 -9.11
C ILE A 25 1.00 4.84 -9.12
N ASN A 26 -0.30 5.09 -8.97
CA ASN A 26 -0.81 6.43 -8.65
C ASN A 26 -1.21 6.49 -7.17
N ASN A 27 -0.86 7.59 -6.52
CA ASN A 27 -1.12 7.83 -5.12
C ASN A 27 -1.28 9.33 -4.84
N THR A 28 -2.04 9.64 -3.81
CA THR A 28 -2.30 11.01 -3.35
C THR A 28 -1.92 11.14 -1.88
N GLN A 29 -1.28 12.25 -1.53
CA GLN A 29 -0.96 12.60 -0.15
C GLN A 29 -2.16 13.31 0.49
N HIS A 30 -2.60 12.81 1.65
CA HIS A 30 -3.58 13.44 2.51
C HIS A 30 -3.01 13.66 3.93
N ASP A 31 -3.75 14.35 4.79
CA ASP A 31 -3.37 14.58 6.19
C ASP A 31 -3.27 13.27 6.99
N PHE A 32 -4.06 12.26 6.63
CA PHE A 32 -4.01 10.92 7.22
C PHE A 32 -2.91 10.02 6.63
N GLY A 33 -2.16 10.50 5.63
CA GLY A 33 -1.08 9.77 4.95
C GLY A 33 -1.36 9.53 3.47
N ILE A 34 -0.63 8.61 2.88
CA ILE A 34 -0.69 8.34 1.44
C ILE A 34 -1.77 7.30 1.13
N LEU A 35 -2.68 7.69 0.24
CA LEU A 35 -3.66 6.80 -0.37
C LEU A 35 -3.11 6.28 -1.70
N VAL A 36 -3.03 4.96 -1.86
CA VAL A 36 -2.75 4.34 -3.16
C VAL A 36 -4.06 4.26 -3.95
N GLU A 37 -4.11 4.95 -5.08
CA GLU A 37 -5.31 5.08 -5.92
C GLU A 37 -5.36 4.03 -7.01
N SER A 38 -4.20 3.62 -7.52
CA SER A 38 -4.09 2.55 -8.50
C SER A 38 -2.72 1.87 -8.47
N ILE A 39 -2.71 0.59 -8.86
CA ILE A 39 -1.51 -0.19 -9.14
C ILE A 39 -1.75 -0.86 -10.50
N ASN A 40 -0.81 -0.71 -11.43
CA ASN A 40 -0.88 -1.31 -12.77
C ASN A 40 -2.19 -1.00 -13.53
N GLY A 41 -2.71 0.23 -13.43
CA GLY A 41 -3.96 0.65 -14.08
C GLY A 41 -5.26 0.19 -13.40
N PHE A 42 -5.20 -0.67 -12.37
CA PHE A 42 -6.39 -1.03 -11.59
C PHE A 42 -6.70 0.09 -10.60
N LYS A 43 -7.73 0.88 -10.89
CA LYS A 43 -8.13 2.04 -10.07
C LYS A 43 -9.17 1.65 -9.02
N ASN A 44 -9.01 2.20 -7.82
CA ASN A 44 -10.00 2.11 -6.75
C ASN A 44 -11.41 2.48 -7.22
N GLY A 45 -12.42 1.82 -6.66
CA GLY A 45 -13.84 2.02 -6.97
C GLY A 45 -14.37 1.15 -8.11
N LYS A 46 -13.51 0.57 -8.97
CA LYS A 46 -13.95 -0.38 -10.00
C LYS A 46 -14.51 -1.64 -9.33
N ASP A 47 -15.74 -2.02 -9.68
CA ASP A 47 -16.46 -3.17 -9.12
C ASP A 47 -16.56 -3.16 -7.57
N ASN A 48 -16.63 -1.96 -6.96
CA ASN A 48 -16.55 -1.75 -5.51
C ASN A 48 -15.26 -2.26 -4.85
N LYS A 49 -14.18 -2.44 -5.63
CA LYS A 49 -12.89 -2.92 -5.15
C LYS A 49 -11.94 -1.76 -4.87
N TYR A 50 -11.13 -1.95 -3.84
CA TYR A 50 -10.14 -0.99 -3.40
C TYR A 50 -8.82 -1.69 -3.09
N TRP A 51 -7.73 -1.01 -3.38
CA TRP A 51 -6.40 -1.42 -2.97
C TRP A 51 -6.27 -1.30 -1.46
N GLN A 52 -6.05 -2.45 -0.86
CA GLN A 52 -5.84 -2.60 0.57
C GLN A 52 -4.51 -3.33 0.76
N TYR A 53 -3.94 -3.19 1.96
CA TYR A 53 -2.72 -3.91 2.30
C TYR A 53 -2.90 -4.76 3.56
N TRP A 54 -2.11 -5.82 3.66
CA TRP A 54 -2.04 -6.72 4.79
C TRP A 54 -0.59 -6.92 5.21
N VAL A 55 -0.38 -7.06 6.51
CA VAL A 55 0.91 -7.44 7.09
C VAL A 55 0.69 -8.69 7.93
N ASN A 56 1.35 -9.79 7.55
CA ASN A 56 1.22 -11.09 8.23
C ASN A 56 -0.25 -11.53 8.41
N GLY A 57 -1.07 -11.35 7.36
CA GLY A 57 -2.49 -11.70 7.35
C GLY A 57 -3.43 -10.70 8.02
N LYS A 58 -2.92 -9.66 8.69
CA LYS A 58 -3.75 -8.60 9.32
C LYS A 58 -3.90 -7.42 8.37
N ILE A 59 -5.14 -6.94 8.21
CA ILE A 59 -5.42 -5.75 7.39
C ILE A 59 -4.75 -4.51 8.01
N GLY A 60 -4.33 -3.59 7.14
CA GLY A 60 -3.77 -2.31 7.54
C GLY A 60 -4.71 -1.47 8.40
N ASP A 61 -4.19 -0.99 9.53
CA ASP A 61 -4.87 -0.13 10.50
C ASP A 61 -4.48 1.35 10.40
N VAL A 62 -3.40 1.65 9.68
CA VAL A 62 -2.89 3.00 9.40
C VAL A 62 -2.54 3.14 7.91
N SER A 63 -2.23 4.34 7.44
CA SER A 63 -1.76 4.55 6.07
C SER A 63 -0.45 3.82 5.78
N ALA A 64 -0.29 3.34 4.54
CA ALA A 64 0.82 2.46 4.16
C ALA A 64 2.20 3.12 4.27
N ASP A 65 2.26 4.46 4.19
CA ASP A 65 3.49 5.24 4.42
C ASP A 65 3.88 5.36 5.89
N ARG A 66 2.95 5.07 6.81
CA ARG A 66 3.16 5.10 8.27
C ARG A 66 3.35 3.72 8.89
N LYS A 67 2.89 2.65 8.23
CA LYS A 67 3.07 1.28 8.71
C LYS A 67 4.53 0.81 8.52
N ILE A 68 5.31 0.86 9.59
CA ILE A 68 6.68 0.31 9.64
C ILE A 68 6.62 -1.22 9.64
N ILE A 69 7.51 -1.85 8.88
CA ILE A 69 7.63 -3.30 8.73
C ILE A 69 9.09 -3.76 8.91
N LYS A 70 9.26 -5.04 9.20
CA LYS A 70 10.56 -5.72 9.28
C LYS A 70 10.79 -6.58 8.03
N PRO A 71 12.04 -6.94 7.69
CA PRO A 71 12.34 -7.78 6.53
C PRO A 71 11.64 -9.15 6.53
N THR A 72 11.27 -9.66 7.70
CA THR A 72 10.57 -10.94 7.89
C THR A 72 9.06 -10.84 7.68
N ASP A 73 8.50 -9.63 7.60
CA ASP A 73 7.06 -9.45 7.46
C ASP A 73 6.61 -9.75 6.03
N LYS A 74 5.52 -10.51 5.91
CA LYS A 74 4.82 -10.71 4.65
C LYS A 74 3.87 -9.54 4.41
N VAL A 75 4.10 -8.78 3.35
CA VAL A 75 3.22 -7.70 2.91
C VAL A 75 2.46 -8.12 1.66
N GLU A 76 1.13 -7.98 1.70
CA GLU A 76 0.25 -8.28 0.57
C GLU A 76 -0.56 -7.04 0.20
N TRP A 77 -0.74 -6.81 -1.10
CA TRP A 77 -1.69 -5.84 -1.65
C TRP A 77 -2.77 -6.61 -2.40
N LYS A 78 -4.03 -6.32 -2.12
CA LYS A 78 -5.17 -6.98 -2.77
C LYS A 78 -6.14 -5.92 -3.27
N PHE A 79 -6.66 -6.16 -4.48
CA PHE A 79 -7.68 -5.34 -5.10
C PHE A 79 -9.03 -6.07 -5.00
N GLU A 80 -9.74 -5.79 -3.92
CA GLU A 80 -10.95 -6.53 -3.54
C GLU A 80 -11.97 -5.63 -2.88
N VAL A 81 -13.21 -6.11 -2.76
CA VAL A 81 -14.23 -5.43 -1.97
C VAL A 81 -13.75 -5.41 -0.52
N PRO A 82 -13.69 -4.25 0.15
CA PRO A 82 -13.25 -4.15 1.53
C PRO A 82 -13.98 -5.13 2.44
N PRO A 83 -13.29 -5.86 3.33
CA PRO A 83 -13.91 -6.85 4.22
C PRO A 83 -15.12 -6.33 4.97
N GLU A 84 -15.11 -5.06 5.39
CA GLU A 84 -16.19 -4.38 6.09
C GLU A 84 -17.46 -4.18 5.24
N LEU A 85 -17.35 -4.27 3.91
CA LEU A 85 -18.47 -4.15 2.98
C LEU A 85 -18.99 -5.51 2.49
N ARG A 86 -18.38 -6.63 2.93
CA ARG A 86 -18.85 -7.97 2.59
C ARG A 86 -20.01 -8.32 3.52
N ARG A 87 -21.22 -8.38 2.96
CA ARG A 87 -22.42 -8.85 3.65
C ARG A 87 -22.45 -10.37 3.71
#